data_AF-A0A4W5QJ21-F1
#
_entry.id   AF-A0A4W5QJ21-F1
#
_cell.length_a   1.000
_cell.length_b   1.000
_cell.length_c   1.000
_cell.angle_alpha   90.00
_cell.angle_beta   90.00
_cell.angle_gamma   90.00
#
_symmetry.space_group_name_H-M   'P 1'
#
loop_
_entity.id
_entity.type
_entity.pdbx_description
1 polymer ?
#
loop_
_entity_poly.entity_id
_entity_poly.type
_entity_poly.pdbx_seq_one_letter_code
_entity_poly.pdbx_strand_id
1 'polypeptide(L)'
;MHASPANLFSSLVFSSLLLSCLVLSCLVLSCLLLSCLLLSSHKVQPLRNSNKGPSMALISRSCSGFLAQLSSLTHHKAFSVSAATAAIQKMTRVRVVDNSPLGSTPWHRAPRVIHVYTKNGVGKVGDRVLLAIKGGKKKALIVGHKMPGKRMNPRFDSNNVVLIEDNGNPTGTRIKVPLPTHLREMEGDYSKLLAIASRFV
;
A
#
# COMPACT_ATOMS: atom_id res chain seq x y z
N MET A 1 50.03 -36.21 -47.55
CA MET A 1 49.21 -34.97 -47.69
C MET A 1 49.20 -34.27 -46.35
N HIS A 2 50.08 -33.28 -46.20
CA HIS A 2 50.35 -32.54 -44.96
C HIS A 2 49.20 -31.60 -44.64
N ALA A 3 48.51 -31.80 -43.50
CA ALA A 3 47.62 -30.80 -42.95
C ALA A 3 48.45 -29.63 -42.38
N SER A 4 48.25 -28.43 -42.92
CA SER A 4 48.97 -27.22 -42.51
C SER A 4 48.63 -26.85 -41.04
N PRO A 5 49.64 -26.53 -40.20
CA PRO A 5 49.44 -26.29 -38.76
C PRO A 5 48.61 -25.03 -38.42
N ALA A 6 48.33 -24.17 -39.40
CA ALA A 6 47.55 -22.95 -39.23
C ALA A 6 46.05 -23.19 -38.97
N ASN A 7 45.48 -24.30 -39.47
CA ASN A 7 44.05 -24.58 -39.32
C ASN A 7 43.68 -25.16 -37.94
N LEU A 8 44.63 -25.80 -37.26
CA LEU A 8 44.41 -26.35 -35.91
C LEU A 8 44.35 -25.24 -34.86
N PHE A 9 45.22 -24.22 -34.99
CA PHE A 9 45.27 -23.09 -34.07
C PHE A 9 43.99 -22.24 -34.14
N SER A 10 43.48 -21.95 -35.33
CA SER A 10 42.23 -21.19 -35.50
C SER A 10 41.02 -21.93 -34.89
N SER A 11 40.94 -23.25 -35.11
CA SER A 11 39.90 -24.13 -34.53
C SER A 11 39.90 -24.15 -32.99
N LEU A 12 41.09 -24.22 -32.37
CA LEU A 12 41.24 -24.21 -30.92
C LEU A 12 40.91 -22.84 -30.29
N VAL A 13 41.24 -21.74 -30.97
CA VAL A 13 40.88 -20.39 -30.51
C VAL A 13 39.37 -20.13 -30.64
N PHE A 14 38.73 -20.62 -31.72
CA PHE A 14 37.30 -20.45 -31.92
C PHE A 14 36.47 -21.27 -30.91
N SER A 15 36.89 -22.50 -30.62
CA SER A 15 36.22 -23.36 -29.62
C SER A 15 36.38 -22.84 -28.19
N SER A 16 37.54 -22.28 -27.83
CA SER A 16 37.76 -21.68 -26.51
C SER A 16 36.98 -20.37 -26.31
N LEU A 17 36.86 -19.52 -27.35
CA LEU A 17 36.01 -18.32 -27.30
C LEU A 17 34.55 -18.69 -27.10
N LEU A 18 34.04 -19.70 -27.82
CA LEU A 18 32.65 -20.16 -27.67
C LEU A 18 32.38 -20.76 -26.28
N LEU A 19 33.32 -21.54 -25.73
CA LEU A 19 33.19 -22.09 -24.38
C LEU A 19 33.19 -20.97 -23.33
N SER A 20 34.04 -19.96 -23.47
CA SER A 20 34.06 -18.82 -22.54
C SER A 20 32.76 -18.02 -22.57
N CYS A 21 32.19 -17.79 -23.76
CA CYS A 21 30.90 -17.08 -23.91
C CYS A 21 29.73 -17.87 -23.32
N LEU A 22 29.73 -19.20 -23.46
CA LEU A 22 28.69 -20.05 -22.88
C LEU A 22 28.77 -20.05 -21.33
N VAL A 23 29.98 -20.06 -20.77
CA VAL A 23 30.16 -19.99 -19.31
C VAL A 23 29.76 -18.62 -18.75
N LEU A 24 30.15 -17.51 -19.41
CA LEU A 24 29.78 -16.17 -18.97
C LEU A 24 28.27 -15.95 -19.03
N SER A 25 27.60 -16.40 -20.10
CA SER A 25 26.14 -16.27 -20.21
C SER A 25 25.41 -17.11 -19.14
N CYS A 26 25.89 -18.31 -18.81
CA CYS A 26 25.33 -19.14 -17.74
C CYS A 26 25.53 -18.53 -16.34
N LEU A 27 26.68 -17.91 -16.08
CA LEU A 27 26.95 -17.25 -14.80
C LEU A 27 26.06 -16.02 -14.60
N VAL A 28 25.82 -15.23 -15.66
CA VAL A 28 24.91 -14.09 -15.60
C VAL A 28 23.46 -14.54 -15.39
N LEU A 29 23.03 -15.60 -16.09
CA LEU A 29 21.66 -16.11 -15.99
C LEU A 29 21.38 -16.71 -14.60
N SER A 30 22.34 -17.46 -14.03
CA SER A 30 22.22 -17.99 -12.66
C SER A 30 22.23 -16.89 -11.60
N CYS A 31 23.04 -15.83 -11.76
CA CYS A 31 23.05 -14.68 -10.85
C CYS A 31 21.73 -13.89 -10.91
N LEU A 32 21.15 -13.74 -12.12
CA LEU A 32 19.86 -13.07 -12.29
C LEU A 32 18.71 -13.88 -11.67
N LEU A 33 18.75 -15.21 -11.80
CA LEU A 33 17.77 -16.10 -11.14
C LEU A 33 17.91 -16.07 -9.62
N LEU A 34 19.13 -16.10 -9.09
CA LEU A 34 19.38 -16.12 -7.64
C LEU A 34 18.99 -14.78 -6.98
N SER A 35 19.24 -13.65 -7.65
CA SER A 35 18.79 -12.33 -7.20
C SER A 35 17.26 -12.20 -7.24
N CYS A 36 16.58 -12.77 -8.26
CA CYS A 36 15.11 -12.82 -8.32
C CYS A 36 14.50 -13.70 -7.21
N LEU A 37 15.14 -14.83 -6.88
CA LEU A 37 14.75 -15.70 -5.76
C LEU A 37 14.95 -15.04 -4.39
N LEU A 38 16.04 -14.30 -4.20
CA LEU A 38 16.28 -13.53 -2.98
C LEU A 38 15.29 -12.37 -2.82
N LEU A 39 14.94 -11.68 -3.91
CA LEU A 39 13.94 -10.61 -3.87
C LEU A 39 12.52 -11.15 -3.58
N SER A 40 12.23 -12.39 -3.98
CA SER A 40 10.98 -13.07 -3.61
C SER A 40 10.93 -13.47 -2.13
N SER A 41 12.07 -13.77 -1.51
CA SER A 41 12.15 -14.16 -0.09
C SER A 41 12.07 -12.98 0.88
N HIS A 42 12.29 -11.74 0.42
CA HIS A 42 12.26 -10.56 1.29
C HIS A 42 10.87 -9.92 1.47
N LYS A 43 9.79 -10.68 1.23
CA LYS A 43 8.44 -10.28 1.65
C LYS A 43 8.35 -10.35 3.16
N VAL A 44 8.75 -9.23 3.77
CA VAL A 44 8.62 -8.86 5.18
C VAL A 44 7.31 -9.40 5.76
N GLN A 45 7.47 -10.11 6.87
CA GLN A 45 6.43 -10.71 7.69
C GLN A 45 5.29 -9.73 7.97
N PRO A 46 4.02 -10.07 7.67
CA PRO A 46 2.92 -9.52 8.42
C PRO A 46 2.80 -10.30 9.73
N LEU A 47 2.72 -9.56 10.84
CA LEU A 47 2.39 -10.06 12.17
C LEU A 47 1.21 -11.04 12.09
N ARG A 48 1.52 -12.30 12.40
CA ARG A 48 0.61 -13.44 12.50
C ARG A 48 -0.35 -13.20 13.66
N ASN A 49 -1.58 -12.77 13.38
CA ASN A 49 -2.66 -12.86 14.36
C ASN A 49 -3.46 -14.14 14.13
N SER A 50 -3.51 -14.96 15.17
CA SER A 50 -4.19 -16.25 15.21
C SER A 50 -5.70 -16.05 15.12
N ASN A 51 -6.34 -16.65 14.11
CA ASN A 51 -7.70 -17.19 14.23
C ASN A 51 -7.85 -18.33 13.23
N LYS A 52 -8.17 -19.50 13.77
CA LYS A 52 -8.25 -20.81 13.12
C LYS A 52 -9.48 -20.92 12.21
N GLY A 53 -9.32 -21.61 11.09
CA GLY A 53 -10.38 -22.23 10.29
C GLY A 53 -9.73 -23.25 9.34
N PRO A 54 -10.17 -24.53 9.29
CA PRO A 54 -9.41 -25.59 8.63
C PRO A 54 -9.84 -25.87 7.19
N SER A 55 -8.89 -26.45 6.45
CA SER A 55 -9.06 -27.44 5.37
C SER A 55 -9.74 -27.02 4.06
N MET A 56 -8.98 -27.09 2.94
CA MET A 56 -8.93 -28.27 2.08
C MET A 56 -7.82 -28.10 1.04
N ALA A 57 -6.96 -29.10 0.97
CA ALA A 57 -5.82 -29.17 0.06
C ALA A 57 -6.18 -29.84 -1.27
N LEU A 58 -5.25 -29.68 -2.22
CA LEU A 58 -5.01 -30.50 -3.41
C LEU A 58 -6.00 -30.39 -4.58
N ILE A 59 -5.55 -29.80 -5.70
CA ILE A 59 -5.59 -30.48 -7.01
C ILE A 59 -4.25 -30.26 -7.73
N SER A 60 -3.82 -31.37 -8.32
CA SER A 60 -2.54 -31.73 -8.92
C SER A 60 -2.28 -31.12 -10.30
N ARG A 61 -0.99 -30.87 -10.55
CA ARG A 61 -0.14 -31.05 -11.75
C ARG A 61 -0.77 -31.13 -13.16
N SER A 62 0.01 -30.51 -14.05
CA SER A 62 0.18 -30.70 -15.51
C SER A 62 -0.88 -30.15 -16.46
N CYS A 63 -0.61 -28.93 -16.93
CA CYS A 63 -0.79 -28.59 -18.34
C CYS A 63 0.33 -27.62 -18.73
N SER A 64 1.39 -28.19 -19.28
CA SER A 64 2.47 -27.46 -19.92
C SER A 64 1.99 -26.92 -21.26
N GLY A 65 2.18 -25.61 -21.43
CA GLY A 65 2.49 -24.93 -22.69
C GLY A 65 1.66 -25.27 -23.92
N PHE A 66 0.64 -24.46 -24.21
CA PHE A 66 0.38 -23.96 -25.57
C PHE A 66 -0.61 -22.76 -25.60
N LEU A 67 -0.56 -21.88 -24.59
CA LEU A 67 -1.36 -20.63 -24.54
C LEU A 67 -0.56 -19.43 -23.99
N ALA A 68 0.77 -19.41 -24.16
CA ALA A 68 1.64 -18.37 -23.60
C ALA A 68 1.95 -17.21 -24.57
N GLN A 69 1.17 -17.01 -25.65
CA GLN A 69 1.55 -16.07 -26.71
C GLN A 69 0.44 -15.09 -27.15
N LEU A 70 -0.43 -14.68 -26.23
CA LEU A 70 -1.46 -13.65 -26.49
C LEU A 70 -1.66 -12.63 -25.35
N SER A 71 -0.72 -12.52 -24.40
CA SER A 71 -0.84 -11.58 -23.26
C SER A 71 -0.24 -10.19 -23.51
N SER A 72 0.27 -9.89 -24.71
CA SER A 72 0.98 -8.63 -25.01
C SER A 72 0.09 -7.41 -25.35
N LEU A 73 -1.24 -7.51 -25.30
CA LEU A 73 -2.14 -6.39 -25.64
C LEU A 73 -3.12 -5.99 -24.53
N THR A 74 -2.82 -6.32 -23.29
CA THR A 74 -3.51 -5.70 -22.17
C THR A 74 -2.54 -4.85 -21.38
N HIS A 75 -2.48 -3.56 -21.72
CA HIS A 75 -2.05 -2.51 -20.79
C HIS A 75 -3.04 -2.42 -19.63
N HIS A 76 -3.14 -3.49 -18.83
CA HIS A 76 -3.75 -3.38 -17.52
C HIS A 76 -2.79 -2.53 -16.69
N LYS A 77 -3.10 -1.24 -16.56
CA LYS A 77 -2.54 -0.41 -15.49
C LYS A 77 -2.77 -1.20 -14.21
N ALA A 78 -1.70 -1.67 -13.58
CA ALA A 78 -1.78 -2.26 -12.26
C ALA A 78 -2.34 -1.18 -11.33
N PHE A 79 -3.64 -1.25 -11.03
CA PHE A 79 -4.24 -0.37 -10.06
C PHE A 79 -3.50 -0.63 -8.75
N SER A 80 -2.82 0.40 -8.24
CA SER A 80 -2.24 0.36 -6.90
C SER A 80 -3.40 0.31 -5.91
N VAL A 81 -3.92 -0.88 -5.65
CA VAL A 81 -4.81 -1.17 -4.54
C VAL A 81 -3.89 -1.45 -3.36
N SER A 82 -3.70 -0.44 -2.49
CA SER A 82 -3.14 -0.72 -1.17
C SER A 82 -4.01 -1.79 -0.50
N ALA A 83 -3.41 -2.75 0.20
CA ALA A 83 -4.16 -3.80 0.91
C ALA A 83 -5.31 -3.15 1.69
N ALA A 84 -6.50 -3.75 1.63
CA ALA A 84 -7.72 -3.21 2.24
C ALA A 84 -7.66 -3.32 3.77
N THR A 85 -6.75 -2.59 4.39
CA THR A 85 -6.67 -2.48 5.84
C THR A 85 -7.83 -1.62 6.31
N ALA A 86 -8.75 -2.23 7.06
CA ALA A 86 -9.90 -1.53 7.63
C ALA A 86 -9.49 -0.55 8.73
N ALA A 87 -8.34 -0.78 9.37
CA ALA A 87 -7.77 0.08 10.40
C ALA A 87 -6.97 1.24 9.80
N ILE A 88 -6.98 2.39 10.48
CA ILE A 88 -6.19 3.56 10.07
C ILE A 88 -4.79 3.44 10.66
N GLN A 89 -3.80 3.27 9.79
CA GLN A 89 -2.38 3.18 10.14
C GLN A 89 -1.54 3.90 9.08
N LYS A 90 -0.21 3.87 9.22
CA LYS A 90 0.71 4.45 8.21
C LYS A 90 0.38 3.93 6.80
N MET A 91 0.49 4.80 5.81
CA MET A 91 0.19 4.58 4.38
C MET A 91 -1.28 4.32 4.04
N THR A 92 -2.21 4.39 5.01
CA THR A 92 -3.65 4.24 4.76
C THR A 92 -4.17 5.42 3.95
N ARG A 93 -4.96 5.13 2.91
CA ARG A 93 -5.70 6.15 2.15
C ARG A 93 -6.93 6.57 2.96
N VAL A 94 -7.14 7.87 3.06
CA VAL A 94 -8.27 8.43 3.79
C VAL A 94 -9.02 9.46 2.95
N ARG A 95 -10.30 9.62 3.25
CA ARG A 95 -11.16 10.63 2.65
C ARG A 95 -11.21 11.83 3.57
N VAL A 96 -10.81 12.99 3.06
CA VAL A 96 -11.00 14.26 3.76
C VAL A 96 -12.45 14.70 3.57
N VAL A 97 -13.12 15.05 4.68
CA VAL A 97 -14.57 15.27 4.70
C VAL A 97 -14.98 16.70 5.06
N ASP A 98 -14.01 17.58 5.16
CA ASP A 98 -14.24 19.01 5.27
C ASP A 98 -14.42 19.68 3.89
N ASN A 99 -14.82 20.95 3.93
CA ASN A 99 -14.85 21.83 2.76
C ASN A 99 -13.55 22.64 2.60
N SER A 100 -12.45 22.23 3.25
CA SER A 100 -11.18 22.96 3.13
C SER A 100 -10.71 22.97 1.67
N PRO A 101 -9.99 24.01 1.23
CA PRO A 101 -9.41 24.02 -0.12
C PRO A 101 -8.43 22.85 -0.29
N LEU A 102 -7.71 22.45 0.77
CA LEU A 102 -6.79 21.33 0.73
C LEU A 102 -7.50 19.99 0.46
N GLY A 103 -8.67 19.75 1.04
CA GLY A 103 -9.46 18.54 0.84
C GLY A 103 -10.26 18.52 -0.46
N SER A 104 -10.75 19.67 -0.93
CA SER A 104 -11.71 19.72 -2.05
C SER A 104 -11.07 19.70 -3.44
N THR A 105 -9.91 20.32 -3.62
CA THR A 105 -9.30 20.42 -4.95
C THR A 105 -8.56 19.13 -5.32
N PRO A 106 -8.75 18.58 -6.54
CA PRO A 106 -8.23 17.27 -6.93
C PRO A 106 -6.69 17.26 -6.97
N TRP A 107 -6.09 16.09 -6.73
CA TRP A 107 -4.65 15.89 -6.78
C TRP A 107 -4.29 14.49 -7.31
N HIS A 108 -3.16 14.36 -7.99
CA HIS A 108 -2.73 13.11 -8.63
C HIS A 108 -2.46 11.96 -7.63
N ARG A 109 -2.27 12.28 -6.35
CA ARG A 109 -2.10 11.29 -5.26
C ARG A 109 -3.16 11.49 -4.19
N ALA A 110 -3.82 10.40 -3.80
CA ALA A 110 -4.77 10.40 -2.70
C ALA A 110 -4.08 10.72 -1.36
N PRO A 111 -4.79 11.35 -0.40
CA PRO A 111 -4.25 11.64 0.92
C PRO A 111 -3.88 10.36 1.68
N ARG A 112 -2.70 10.36 2.31
CA ARG A 112 -2.18 9.20 3.05
C ARG A 112 -1.69 9.57 4.43
N VAL A 113 -1.97 8.71 5.40
CA VAL A 113 -1.49 8.87 6.79
C VAL A 113 0.01 8.56 6.85
N ILE A 114 0.81 9.47 7.41
CA ILE A 114 2.25 9.29 7.65
C ILE A 114 2.50 8.82 9.08
N HIS A 115 1.80 9.42 10.04
CA HIS A 115 2.01 9.18 11.47
C HIS A 115 0.68 9.12 12.21
N VAL A 116 0.58 8.22 13.18
CA VAL A 116 -0.54 8.11 14.12
C VAL A 116 0.02 8.46 15.49
N TYR A 117 -0.60 9.38 16.21
CA TYR A 117 -0.08 9.85 17.50
C TYR A 117 -0.31 8.85 18.66
N THR A 118 -0.93 7.70 18.37
CA THR A 118 -1.17 6.61 19.32
C THR A 118 0.06 5.69 19.42
N LYS A 119 0.43 5.28 20.64
CA LYS A 119 1.56 4.36 20.90
C LYS A 119 1.46 3.03 20.14
N ASN A 120 0.23 2.54 19.93
CA ASN A 120 -0.04 1.28 19.25
C ASN A 120 0.13 1.34 17.72
N GLY A 121 0.30 2.53 17.14
CA GLY A 121 0.40 2.73 15.68
C GLY A 121 -0.91 2.53 14.90
N VAL A 122 -2.02 2.26 15.59
CA VAL A 122 -3.36 2.10 15.03
C VAL A 122 -4.26 3.23 15.53
N GLY A 123 -4.86 3.98 14.61
CA GLY A 123 -5.74 5.10 14.89
C GLY A 123 -7.21 4.69 14.96
N LYS A 124 -7.89 5.14 16.01
CA LYS A 124 -9.34 5.00 16.23
C LYS A 124 -10.04 6.35 16.04
N VAL A 125 -11.37 6.35 16.06
CA VAL A 125 -12.14 7.61 16.08
C VAL A 125 -11.71 8.45 17.28
N GLY A 126 -11.44 9.73 17.02
CA GLY A 126 -10.94 10.70 18.00
C GLY A 126 -9.43 10.83 18.10
N ASP A 127 -8.68 9.92 17.48
CA ASP A 127 -7.22 10.03 17.45
C ASP A 127 -6.74 11.05 16.41
N ARG A 128 -5.65 11.74 16.74
CA ARG A 128 -4.94 12.63 15.81
C ARG A 128 -4.04 11.80 14.89
N VAL A 129 -3.95 12.21 13.63
CA VAL A 129 -3.03 11.65 12.64
C VAL A 129 -2.34 12.75 11.82
N LEU A 130 -1.15 12.47 11.32
CA LEU A 130 -0.45 13.32 10.36
C LEU A 130 -0.72 12.82 8.94
N LEU A 131 -1.22 13.70 8.09
CA LEU A 131 -1.64 13.41 6.73
C LEU A 131 -0.72 14.07 5.71
N ALA A 132 -0.34 13.33 4.67
CA ALA A 132 0.23 13.87 3.45
C ALA A 132 -0.90 14.26 2.48
N ILE A 133 -1.05 15.54 2.18
CA ILE A 133 -2.03 16.05 1.22
C ILE A 133 -1.40 17.13 0.34
N LYS A 134 -1.54 17.01 -0.99
CA LYS A 134 -1.00 17.96 -1.98
C LYS A 134 0.48 18.30 -1.80
N GLY A 135 1.30 17.31 -1.46
CA GLY A 135 2.74 17.52 -1.21
C GLY A 135 3.06 18.19 0.13
N GLY A 136 2.06 18.60 0.90
CA GLY A 136 2.21 19.14 2.26
C GLY A 136 1.88 18.12 3.35
N LYS A 137 2.27 18.44 4.58
CA LYS A 137 1.87 17.73 5.80
C LYS A 137 0.83 18.55 6.57
N LYS A 138 -0.26 17.93 6.97
CA LYS A 138 -1.29 18.54 7.83
C LYS A 138 -1.78 17.55 8.87
N LYS A 139 -2.11 18.03 10.07
CA LYS A 139 -2.76 17.20 11.08
C LYS A 139 -4.21 16.97 10.70
N ALA A 140 -4.75 15.85 11.12
CA ALA A 140 -6.15 15.51 10.92
C ALA A 140 -6.68 14.72 12.12
N LEU A 141 -7.98 14.86 12.36
CA LEU A 141 -8.72 14.07 13.34
C LEU A 141 -9.46 12.94 12.62
N ILE A 142 -9.38 11.72 13.16
CA ILE A 142 -10.18 10.61 12.65
C ILE A 142 -11.62 10.75 13.15
N VAL A 143 -12.56 10.86 12.22
CA VAL A 143 -13.99 10.97 12.55
C VAL A 143 -14.77 9.68 12.26
N GLY A 144 -14.23 8.80 11.41
CA GLY A 144 -14.86 7.52 11.10
C GLY A 144 -13.88 6.56 10.45
N HIS A 145 -14.07 5.27 10.70
CA HIS A 145 -13.23 4.22 10.12
C HIS A 145 -14.04 2.98 9.75
N LYS A 146 -13.49 2.17 8.83
CA LYS A 146 -14.13 0.94 8.33
C LYS A 146 -14.01 -0.25 9.29
N MET A 147 -13.01 -0.23 10.19
CA MET A 147 -12.82 -1.25 11.21
C MET A 147 -14.06 -1.33 12.14
N PRO A 148 -14.56 -2.54 12.48
CA PRO A 148 -15.60 -2.66 13.49
C PRO A 148 -15.09 -2.15 14.84
N GLY A 149 -15.85 -1.24 15.45
CA GLY A 149 -15.52 -0.62 16.73
C GLY A 149 -16.09 -1.39 17.93
N LYS A 150 -16.21 -0.68 19.06
CA LYS A 150 -16.95 -1.17 20.23
C LYS A 150 -18.44 -1.34 19.88
N ARG A 151 -19.14 -2.17 20.66
CA ARG A 151 -20.61 -2.28 20.57
C ARG A 151 -21.23 -0.90 20.77
N MET A 152 -22.35 -0.63 20.08
CA MET A 152 -23.06 0.65 20.07
C MET A 152 -22.35 1.83 19.37
N ASN A 153 -21.14 1.64 18.80
CA ASN A 153 -20.50 2.68 17.99
C ASN A 153 -20.84 2.50 16.50
N PRO A 154 -21.09 3.59 15.75
CA PRO A 154 -21.35 3.50 14.33
C PRO A 154 -20.11 3.06 13.55
N ARG A 155 -20.34 2.26 12.51
CA ARG A 155 -19.31 1.84 11.55
C ARG A 155 -19.53 2.57 10.24
N PHE A 156 -18.47 3.15 9.70
CA PHE A 156 -18.52 3.86 8.42
C PHE A 156 -17.94 2.99 7.29
N ASP A 157 -18.40 3.18 6.06
CA ASP A 157 -17.85 2.45 4.90
C ASP A 157 -16.48 2.98 4.47
N SER A 158 -16.25 4.29 4.69
CA SER A 158 -15.02 4.98 4.34
C SER A 158 -14.25 5.45 5.57
N ASN A 159 -12.92 5.47 5.45
CA ASN A 159 -12.05 6.09 6.45
C ASN A 159 -12.11 7.61 6.28
N ASN A 160 -12.78 8.27 7.21
CA ASN A 160 -13.12 9.68 7.18
C ASN A 160 -12.24 10.46 8.15
N VAL A 161 -11.65 11.55 7.66
CA VAL A 161 -10.83 12.46 8.46
C VAL A 161 -11.22 13.91 8.22
N VAL A 162 -11.01 14.75 9.23
CA VAL A 162 -11.18 16.21 9.16
C VAL A 162 -9.82 16.86 9.41
N LEU A 163 -9.44 17.84 8.61
CA LEU A 163 -8.15 18.52 8.79
C LEU A 163 -8.21 19.46 9.99
N ILE A 164 -7.15 19.42 10.79
CA ILE A 164 -6.97 20.27 11.96
C ILE A 164 -5.61 20.97 11.90
N GLU A 165 -5.55 22.13 12.53
CA GLU A 165 -4.31 22.83 12.77
C GLU A 165 -3.57 22.26 13.98
N ASP A 166 -2.35 22.75 14.22
CA ASP A 166 -1.57 22.38 15.40
C ASP A 166 -2.27 22.79 16.71
N ASN A 167 -3.09 23.83 16.65
CA ASN A 167 -3.87 24.38 17.75
C ASN A 167 -5.18 23.60 18.03
N GLY A 168 -5.51 22.57 17.25
CA GLY A 168 -6.76 21.81 17.39
C GLY A 168 -7.98 22.44 16.69
N ASN A 169 -7.85 23.64 16.13
CA ASN A 169 -8.90 24.26 15.32
C ASN A 169 -9.11 23.49 14.00
N PRO A 170 -10.35 23.33 13.51
CA PRO A 170 -10.61 22.74 12.21
C PRO A 170 -10.17 23.69 11.09
N THR A 171 -9.55 23.15 10.03
CA THR A 171 -9.13 23.93 8.86
C THR A 171 -10.29 24.28 7.93
N GLY A 172 -11.33 23.44 7.89
CA GLY A 172 -12.55 23.70 7.12
C GLY A 172 -13.67 24.31 7.96
N THR A 173 -14.58 25.01 7.29
CA THR A 173 -15.75 25.68 7.92
C THR A 173 -16.97 24.77 8.02
N ARG A 174 -17.05 23.67 7.26
CA ARG A 174 -18.21 22.76 7.24
C ARG A 174 -17.80 21.31 7.02
N ILE A 175 -18.36 20.41 7.84
CA ILE A 175 -18.17 18.96 7.71
C ILE A 175 -19.33 18.35 6.90
N LYS A 176 -19.01 17.56 5.87
CA LYS A 176 -19.99 17.02 4.89
C LYS A 176 -20.68 15.73 5.34
N VAL A 177 -20.09 14.97 6.27
CA VAL A 177 -20.62 13.67 6.76
C VAL A 177 -21.10 13.77 8.20
N PRO A 178 -21.98 12.87 8.64
CA PRO A 178 -22.33 12.77 10.06
C PRO A 178 -21.11 12.39 10.91
N LEU A 179 -21.05 12.93 12.12
CA LEU A 179 -20.06 12.58 13.14
C LEU A 179 -20.64 11.61 14.16
N PRO A 180 -19.85 10.69 14.72
CA PRO A 180 -20.30 9.86 15.83
C PRO A 180 -20.50 10.66 17.12
N THR A 181 -21.56 10.34 17.87
CA THR A 181 -21.93 11.00 19.13
C THR A 181 -20.85 10.92 20.23
N HIS A 182 -20.12 9.81 20.34
CA HIS A 182 -19.06 9.64 21.35
C HIS A 182 -17.90 10.65 21.21
N LEU A 183 -17.75 11.34 20.06
CA LEU A 183 -16.77 12.43 19.94
C LEU A 183 -17.07 13.61 20.87
N ARG A 184 -18.31 13.73 21.38
CA ARG A 184 -18.69 14.76 22.36
C ARG A 184 -18.03 14.59 23.72
N GLU A 185 -17.55 13.40 24.06
CA GLU A 185 -16.77 13.19 25.29
C GLU A 185 -15.48 14.01 25.30
N MET A 186 -14.99 14.43 24.12
CA MET A 186 -13.76 15.21 23.95
C MET A 186 -14.03 16.71 23.66
N GLU A 187 -15.16 17.24 24.14
CA GLU A 187 -15.60 18.60 23.82
C GLU A 187 -14.62 19.71 24.28
N GLY A 188 -13.71 19.43 25.21
CA GLY A 188 -12.64 20.36 25.59
C GLY A 188 -11.66 20.66 24.47
N ASP A 189 -11.10 19.63 23.82
CA ASP A 189 -10.03 19.79 22.82
C ASP A 189 -10.55 20.23 21.44
N TYR A 190 -11.79 19.88 21.11
CA TYR A 190 -12.34 20.03 19.76
C TYR A 190 -13.71 20.70 19.71
N SER A 191 -14.02 21.60 20.65
CA SER A 191 -15.34 22.26 20.74
C SER A 191 -15.72 22.93 19.43
N LYS A 192 -14.78 23.61 18.76
CA LYS A 192 -15.02 24.28 17.47
C LYS A 192 -15.33 23.29 16.34
N LEU A 193 -14.73 22.10 16.35
CA LEU A 193 -14.98 21.07 15.34
C LEU A 193 -16.38 20.47 15.53
N LEU A 194 -16.77 20.21 16.77
CA LEU A 194 -18.10 19.70 17.12
C LEU A 194 -19.20 20.73 16.81
N ALA A 195 -18.94 22.03 17.02
CA ALA A 195 -19.88 23.10 16.70
C ALA A 195 -20.17 23.23 15.19
N ILE A 196 -19.21 22.89 14.34
CA ILE A 196 -19.34 22.94 12.87
C ILE A 196 -20.08 21.72 12.31
N ALA A 197 -20.18 20.64 13.08
CA ALA A 197 -20.80 19.41 12.64
C ALA A 197 -22.32 19.55 12.49
N SER A 198 -22.85 19.16 11.33
CA SER A 198 -24.28 19.33 11.03
C SER A 198 -25.16 18.19 11.52
N ARG A 199 -24.64 16.96 11.62
CA ARG A 199 -25.40 15.75 11.96
C ARG A 199 -24.56 14.84 12.84
N PHE A 200 -25.21 14.19 13.78
CA PHE A 200 -24.60 13.20 14.68
C PHE A 200 -25.31 11.85 14.56
N VAL A 201 -24.56 10.75 14.69
CA VAL A 201 -25.02 9.35 14.64
C VAL A 201 -24.50 8.58 15.84
#